data_AF-A0A7T4YHS2-F1
#
_entry.id   AF-A0A7T4YHS2-F1
#
_cell.length_a   1.000
_cell.length_b   1.000
_cell.length_c   1.000
_cell.angle_alpha   90.00
_cell.angle_beta   90.00
_cell.angle_gamma   90.00
#
_symmetry.space_group_name_H-M   'P 1'
#
loop_
_entity.id
_entity.type
_entity.pdbx_description
1 polymer ?
#
loop_
_entity_poly.entity_id
_entity_poly.type
_entity_poly.pdbx_seq_one_letter_code
_entity_poly.pdbx_strand_id
1 'polypeptide(L)'
;MSNFVLVAVSLIGLGLMTWWGGRAHDNARALGAQRMFFEGEWLIWIWFTPLLNMVALPLMWQELWRASDPNAGVSDGNGWRWSRWSKRIWVCAGLWWLGYFALGCWVVSWILVDNVQLLVRVIAELVLLVGWMFLCGSGIRAVWSVHKRQHDRFVARKEYLAKRMDEKLGAEKLVEVGLGGNEVRFASGGVEEAMQ
;
A
#
# COMPACT_ATOMS: atom_id res chain seq x y z
N MET A 1 -6.85 36.26 -3.13
CA MET A 1 -5.95 35.48 -4.02
C MET A 1 -5.37 34.23 -3.32
N SER A 2 -5.00 34.29 -2.03
CA SER A 2 -4.43 33.16 -1.28
C SER A 2 -5.31 31.90 -1.24
N ASN A 3 -6.62 32.05 -1.01
CA ASN A 3 -7.52 30.89 -0.85
C ASN A 3 -7.68 30.07 -2.14
N PHE A 4 -7.73 30.73 -3.31
CA PHE A 4 -7.86 30.03 -4.59
C PHE A 4 -6.65 29.15 -4.90
N VAL A 5 -5.44 29.67 -4.64
CA VAL A 5 -4.19 28.92 -4.83
C VAL A 5 -4.17 27.70 -3.91
N LEU A 6 -4.55 27.88 -2.64
CA LEU A 6 -4.57 26.79 -1.67
C LEU A 6 -5.55 25.68 -2.07
N VAL A 7 -6.78 26.04 -2.46
CA VAL A 7 -7.79 25.10 -2.96
C VAL A 7 -7.27 24.37 -4.20
N ALA A 8 -6.70 25.08 -5.18
CA ALA A 8 -6.17 24.47 -6.39
C ALA A 8 -5.03 23.48 -6.09
N VAL A 9 -4.09 23.84 -5.22
CA VAL A 9 -2.99 22.96 -4.80
C VAL A 9 -3.53 21.72 -4.07
N SER A 10 -4.52 21.88 -3.19
CA SER A 10 -5.15 20.76 -2.50
C SER A 10 -5.84 19.80 -3.47
N LEU A 11 -6.57 20.32 -4.46
CA LEU A 11 -7.25 19.50 -5.47
C LEU A 11 -6.24 18.75 -6.36
N ILE A 12 -5.16 19.41 -6.78
CA ILE A 12 -4.08 18.77 -7.55
C ILE A 12 -3.41 17.68 -6.72
N GLY A 13 -3.08 17.96 -5.45
CA GLY A 13 -2.48 16.98 -4.55
C GLY A 13 -3.37 15.75 -4.32
N LEU A 14 -4.68 15.97 -4.15
CA LEU A 14 -5.66 14.89 -4.03
C LEU A 14 -5.76 14.05 -5.31
N GLY A 15 -5.79 14.69 -6.47
CA GLY A 15 -5.79 14.02 -7.78
C GLY A 15 -4.53 13.19 -8.00
N LEU A 16 -3.36 13.73 -7.66
CA LEU A 16 -2.10 13.00 -7.76
C LEU A 16 -2.03 11.81 -6.81
N MET A 17 -2.52 11.94 -5.57
CA MET A 17 -2.51 10.85 -4.58
C MET A 17 -3.49 9.73 -4.94
N THR A 18 -4.68 10.07 -5.42
CA THR A 18 -5.66 9.08 -5.88
C THR A 18 -5.14 8.32 -7.10
N TRP A 19 -4.60 9.04 -8.09
CA TRP A 19 -3.98 8.45 -9.27
C TRP A 19 -2.78 7.55 -8.92
N TRP A 20 -1.88 8.03 -8.05
CA TRP A 20 -0.74 7.26 -7.58
C TRP A 20 -1.18 6.01 -6.80
N GLY A 21 -2.20 6.11 -5.95
CA GLY A 21 -2.76 4.99 -5.21
C GLY A 21 -3.28 3.89 -6.15
N GLY A 22 -4.03 4.28 -7.19
CA GLY A 22 -4.47 3.38 -8.25
C GLY A 22 -3.31 2.64 -8.90
N ARG A 23 -2.31 3.39 -9.38
CA ARG A 23 -1.09 2.84 -9.98
C ARG A 23 -0.35 1.89 -9.04
N ALA A 24 -0.24 2.23 -7.76
CA ALA A 24 0.47 1.41 -6.79
C ALA A 24 -0.24 0.07 -6.54
N HIS A 25 -1.57 0.05 -6.48
CA HIS A 25 -2.36 -1.18 -6.38
C HIS A 25 -2.23 -2.04 -7.64
N ASP A 26 -2.33 -1.45 -8.82
CA ASP A 26 -2.16 -2.17 -10.09
C ASP A 26 -0.79 -2.83 -10.19
N ASN A 27 0.27 -2.12 -9.78
CA ASN A 27 1.62 -2.67 -9.70
C ASN A 27 1.71 -3.83 -8.71
N ALA A 28 1.11 -3.70 -7.53
CA ALA A 28 1.10 -4.79 -6.54
C ALA A 28 0.41 -6.05 -7.08
N ARG A 29 -0.71 -5.88 -7.81
CA ARG A 29 -1.42 -6.97 -8.49
C ARG A 29 -0.57 -7.62 -9.57
N ALA A 30 0.08 -6.83 -10.42
CA ALA A 30 1.00 -7.34 -11.44
C ALA A 30 2.16 -8.13 -10.82
N LEU A 31 2.60 -7.74 -9.62
CA LEU A 31 3.60 -8.45 -8.79
C LEU A 31 3.03 -9.67 -8.04
N GLY A 32 1.82 -10.10 -8.38
CA GLY A 32 1.23 -11.35 -7.92
C GLY A 32 0.42 -11.23 -6.63
N ALA A 33 0.18 -10.02 -6.11
CA ALA A 33 -0.77 -9.84 -5.01
C ALA A 33 -2.20 -10.04 -5.52
N GLN A 34 -2.74 -11.25 -5.35
CA GLN A 34 -4.09 -11.58 -5.80
C GLN A 34 -5.15 -11.18 -4.77
N ARG A 35 -6.37 -10.91 -5.28
CA ARG A 35 -7.57 -10.64 -4.49
C ARG A 35 -7.34 -9.48 -3.51
N MET A 36 -6.98 -8.30 -3.99
CA MET A 36 -6.94 -7.14 -3.08
C MET A 36 -8.39 -6.78 -2.75
N PHE A 37 -8.66 -6.37 -1.51
CA PHE A 37 -10.00 -5.94 -1.11
C PHE A 37 -10.33 -4.58 -1.73
N PHE A 38 -9.36 -3.67 -1.71
CA PHE A 38 -9.49 -2.35 -2.31
C PHE A 38 -9.06 -2.43 -3.78
N GLU A 39 -10.03 -2.53 -4.69
CA GLU A 39 -9.83 -2.56 -6.14
C GLU A 39 -10.78 -1.57 -6.85
N GLY A 40 -10.35 -1.08 -8.02
CA GLY A 40 -11.18 -0.29 -8.93
C GLY A 40 -11.61 1.06 -8.36
N GLU A 41 -12.90 1.38 -8.52
CA GLU A 41 -13.47 2.69 -8.16
C GLU A 41 -13.48 2.96 -6.65
N TRP A 42 -13.51 1.91 -5.82
CA TRP A 42 -13.46 2.05 -4.37
C TRP A 42 -12.21 2.80 -3.90
N LEU A 43 -11.11 2.66 -4.64
CA LEU A 43 -9.86 3.34 -4.34
C LEU A 43 -9.97 4.87 -4.44
N ILE A 44 -10.91 5.37 -5.24
CA ILE A 44 -11.17 6.80 -5.42
C ILE A 44 -12.20 7.25 -4.39
N TRP A 45 -13.33 6.53 -4.27
CA TRP A 45 -14.44 6.91 -3.40
C TRP A 45 -14.09 7.02 -1.91
N ILE A 46 -13.13 6.24 -1.44
CA ILE A 46 -12.63 6.29 -0.05
C ILE A 46 -12.05 7.67 0.30
N TRP A 47 -11.44 8.38 -0.66
CA TRP A 47 -10.85 9.70 -0.40
C TRP A 47 -11.91 10.78 -0.21
N PHE A 48 -13.04 10.64 -0.89
CA PHE A 48 -14.11 11.65 -0.91
C PHE A 48 -15.16 11.45 0.17
N THR A 49 -15.23 10.27 0.79
CA THR A 49 -16.26 9.93 1.78
C THR A 49 -15.69 10.10 3.20
N PRO A 50 -16.03 11.15 3.97
CA PRO A 50 -15.30 11.50 5.20
C PRO A 50 -15.30 10.38 6.26
N LEU A 51 -16.46 9.76 6.51
CA LEU A 51 -16.58 8.68 7.48
C LEU A 51 -15.83 7.42 7.02
N LEU A 52 -15.88 7.12 5.73
CA LEU A 52 -15.18 5.96 5.17
C LEU A 52 -13.67 6.18 5.17
N ASN A 53 -13.22 7.41 4.88
CA ASN A 53 -11.82 7.80 4.88
C ASN A 53 -11.16 7.48 6.24
N MET A 54 -11.89 7.66 7.36
CA MET A 54 -11.34 7.39 8.71
C MET A 54 -10.83 5.97 8.90
N VAL A 55 -11.51 4.99 8.29
CA VAL A 55 -11.23 3.57 8.53
C VAL A 55 -10.66 2.91 7.28
N ALA A 56 -11.24 3.17 6.12
CA ALA A 56 -10.87 2.49 4.88
C ALA A 56 -9.53 2.98 4.34
N LEU A 57 -9.16 4.26 4.52
CA LEU A 57 -7.91 4.77 3.97
C LEU A 57 -6.67 4.18 4.68
N PRO A 58 -6.65 4.07 6.03
CA PRO A 58 -5.62 3.31 6.75
C PRO A 58 -5.59 1.82 6.35
N LEU A 59 -6.75 1.19 6.18
CA LEU A 59 -6.84 -0.21 5.78
C LEU A 59 -6.32 -0.45 4.35
N MET A 60 -6.63 0.45 3.42
CA MET A 60 -6.12 0.44 2.05
C MET A 60 -4.61 0.56 2.04
N TRP A 61 -4.05 1.51 2.79
CA TRP A 61 -2.60 1.65 2.94
C TRP A 61 -1.95 0.42 3.56
N GLN A 62 -2.60 -0.18 4.56
CA GLN A 62 -2.14 -1.40 5.20
C GLN A 62 -2.13 -2.58 4.21
N GLU A 63 -3.17 -2.71 3.40
CA GLU A 63 -3.28 -3.71 2.36
C GLU A 63 -2.16 -3.55 1.33
N LEU A 64 -2.00 -2.33 0.79
CA LEU A 64 -0.96 -2.01 -0.19
C LEU A 64 0.45 -2.27 0.37
N TRP A 65 0.70 -1.90 1.62
CA TRP A 65 1.99 -2.12 2.28
C TRP A 65 2.33 -3.60 2.39
N ARG A 66 1.36 -4.43 2.77
CA ARG A 66 1.53 -5.89 2.89
C ARG A 66 1.68 -6.54 1.52
N ALA A 67 0.88 -6.11 0.54
CA ALA A 67 0.99 -6.56 -0.83
C ALA A 67 2.33 -6.16 -1.48
N SER A 68 2.99 -5.12 -0.99
CA SER A 68 4.31 -4.71 -1.45
C SER A 68 5.46 -5.41 -0.72
N ASP A 69 5.21 -6.24 0.29
CA ASP A 69 6.25 -6.93 1.06
C ASP A 69 7.07 -7.88 0.15
N PRO A 70 8.40 -7.69 0.01
CA PRO A 70 9.24 -8.49 -0.87
C PRO A 70 9.37 -9.95 -0.41
N ASN A 71 9.22 -10.21 0.88
CA ASN A 71 9.41 -11.54 1.45
C ASN A 71 8.11 -12.37 1.51
N ALA A 72 6.95 -11.75 1.23
CA ALA A 72 5.66 -12.39 1.46
C ALA A 72 4.96 -12.76 0.15
N GLY A 73 4.70 -14.06 -0.03
CA GLY A 73 3.84 -14.59 -1.09
C GLY A 73 4.46 -14.62 -2.49
N VAL A 74 5.79 -14.74 -2.61
CA VAL A 74 6.46 -14.88 -3.92
C VAL A 74 6.05 -16.16 -4.65
N SER A 75 5.78 -17.25 -3.91
CA SER A 75 5.40 -18.56 -4.46
C SER A 75 3.89 -18.76 -4.66
N ASP A 76 3.07 -18.33 -3.70
CA ASP A 76 1.63 -18.63 -3.63
C ASP A 76 0.72 -17.44 -4.00
N GLY A 77 1.26 -16.23 -4.17
CA GLY A 77 0.49 -15.02 -4.55
C GLY A 77 -0.52 -14.51 -3.49
N ASN A 78 -0.89 -15.34 -2.50
CA ASN A 78 -1.78 -15.01 -1.38
C ASN A 78 -1.03 -14.85 -0.05
N GLY A 79 0.23 -15.29 0.04
CA GLY A 79 1.02 -15.23 1.27
C GLY A 79 1.19 -13.83 1.87
N TRP A 80 1.06 -12.77 1.06
CA TRP A 80 1.08 -11.37 1.52
C TRP A 80 -0.05 -11.06 2.51
N ARG A 81 -1.20 -11.74 2.41
CA ARG A 81 -2.36 -11.61 3.31
C ARG A 81 -2.10 -12.09 4.73
N TRP A 82 -0.97 -12.74 4.97
CA TRP A 82 -0.52 -13.17 6.29
C TRP A 82 0.68 -12.37 6.78
N SER A 83 1.21 -11.42 5.98
CA SER A 83 2.28 -10.53 6.39
C SER A 83 1.83 -9.67 7.58
N ARG A 84 2.78 -9.34 8.47
CA ARG A 84 2.50 -8.62 9.72
C ARG A 84 1.95 -7.23 9.44
N TRP A 85 1.02 -6.84 10.30
CA TRP A 85 0.45 -5.51 10.28
C TRP A 85 1.52 -4.47 10.68
N SER A 86 1.64 -3.40 9.89
CA SER A 86 2.52 -2.29 10.21
C SER A 86 1.88 -1.37 11.23
N LYS A 87 2.40 -1.36 12.47
CA LYS A 87 1.98 -0.39 13.50
C LYS A 87 2.19 1.06 13.05
N ARG A 88 3.20 1.29 12.18
CA ARG A 88 3.55 2.62 11.67
C ARG A 88 2.41 3.22 10.85
N ILE A 89 1.68 2.41 10.08
CA ILE A 89 0.56 2.89 9.26
C ILE A 89 -0.58 3.41 10.13
N TRP A 90 -0.90 2.69 11.22
CA TRP A 90 -1.90 3.14 12.19
C TRP A 90 -1.49 4.41 12.92
N VAL A 91 -0.21 4.55 13.29
CA VAL A 91 0.31 5.79 13.87
C VAL A 91 0.22 6.94 12.88
N CYS A 92 0.63 6.74 11.63
CA CYS A 92 0.53 7.75 10.57
C CYS A 92 -0.93 8.15 10.30
N ALA A 93 -1.86 7.19 10.28
CA ALA A 93 -3.28 7.45 10.15
C ALA A 93 -3.82 8.27 11.34
N GLY A 94 -3.45 7.92 12.57
CA GLY A 94 -3.83 8.68 13.75
C GLY A 94 -3.31 10.13 13.71
N LEU A 95 -2.04 10.32 13.32
CA LEU A 95 -1.43 11.64 13.15
C LEU A 95 -2.09 12.45 12.04
N TRP A 96 -2.42 11.80 10.92
CA TRP A 96 -3.15 12.43 9.81
C TRP A 96 -4.49 13.00 10.28
N TRP A 97 -5.28 12.19 10.98
CA TRP A 97 -6.58 12.63 11.51
C TRP A 97 -6.44 13.73 12.56
N LEU A 98 -5.46 13.61 13.45
CA LEU A 98 -5.19 14.65 14.44
C LEU A 98 -4.84 15.99 13.76
N GLY A 99 -4.06 15.95 12.69
CA GLY A 99 -3.78 17.13 11.85
C GLY A 99 -5.03 17.67 11.15
N TYR A 100 -5.86 16.80 10.60
CA TYR A 100 -7.12 17.18 9.94
C TYR A 100 -8.09 17.86 10.92
N PHE A 101 -8.29 17.28 12.11
CA PHE A 101 -9.11 17.88 13.16
C PHE A 101 -8.54 19.20 13.67
N ALA A 102 -7.22 19.28 13.89
CA ALA A 102 -6.58 20.53 14.31
C ALA A 102 -6.79 21.65 13.27
N LEU A 103 -6.69 21.32 11.97
CA LEU A 103 -6.98 22.26 10.89
C LEU A 103 -8.45 22.68 10.87
N GLY A 104 -9.38 21.74 11.03
CA GLY A 104 -10.81 22.03 11.09
C GLY A 104 -11.15 22.96 12.25
N CYS A 105 -10.65 22.67 13.46
CA CYS A 105 -10.81 23.53 14.63
C CYS A 105 -10.21 24.92 14.40
N TRP A 106 -9.06 25.01 13.74
CA TRP A 106 -8.42 26.28 13.41
C TRP A 106 -9.25 27.12 12.43
N VAL A 107 -9.79 26.51 11.38
CA VAL A 107 -10.68 27.20 10.42
C VAL A 107 -11.95 27.70 11.12
N VAL A 108 -12.55 26.88 11.99
CA VAL A 108 -13.75 27.27 12.76
C VAL A 108 -13.43 28.39 13.74
N SER A 109 -12.29 28.34 14.44
CA SER A 109 -11.84 29.43 15.32
C SER A 109 -11.69 30.76 14.57
N TRP A 110 -11.24 30.69 13.32
CA TRP A 110 -11.10 31.84 12.43
C TRP A 110 -12.44 32.47 12.05
N ILE A 111 -13.47 31.66 11.87
CA ILE A 111 -14.82 32.12 11.51
C ILE A 111 -15.55 32.70 12.72
N LEU A 112 -15.30 32.15 13.91
CA LEU A 112 -16.08 32.47 15.12
C LEU A 112 -15.51 33.60 15.97
N VAL A 113 -14.24 33.99 15.79
CA VAL A 113 -13.58 34.94 16.71
C VAL A 113 -12.85 36.04 15.95
N ASP A 114 -13.55 37.18 15.75
CA ASP A 114 -12.97 38.40 15.16
C ASP A 114 -11.86 39.04 16.04
N ASN A 115 -11.74 38.63 17.31
CA ASN A 115 -10.92 39.29 18.34
C ASN A 115 -9.70 38.47 18.81
N VAL A 116 -9.25 37.44 18.07
CA VAL A 116 -8.02 36.73 18.46
C VAL A 116 -6.82 37.66 18.32
N GLN A 117 -6.02 37.80 19.37
CA GLN A 117 -4.79 38.59 19.33
C GLN A 117 -3.90 38.16 18.16
N LEU A 118 -3.42 39.13 17.37
CA LEU A 118 -2.61 38.93 16.17
C LEU A 118 -1.45 37.93 16.39
N LEU A 119 -0.80 37.98 17.57
CA LEU A 119 0.30 37.09 17.92
C LEU A 119 -0.10 35.61 17.96
N VAL A 120 -1.23 35.28 18.61
CA VAL A 120 -1.72 33.89 18.72
C VAL A 120 -2.04 33.33 17.33
N ARG A 121 -2.62 34.18 16.47
CA ARG A 121 -2.93 33.80 15.09
C ARG A 121 -1.67 33.52 14.27
N VAL A 122 -0.65 34.38 14.35
CA VAL A 122 0.63 34.18 13.64
C VAL A 122 1.32 32.90 14.12
N ILE A 123 1.34 32.63 15.44
CA ILE A 123 1.92 31.40 15.99
C ILE A 123 1.16 30.17 15.47
N ALA A 124 -0.18 30.19 15.49
CA ALA A 124 -0.99 29.09 14.99
C ALA A 124 -0.76 28.82 13.49
N GLU A 125 -0.69 29.88 12.68
CA GLU A 125 -0.37 29.79 11.24
C GLU A 125 1.00 29.14 11.01
N LEU A 126 2.03 29.54 11.76
CA LEU A 126 3.38 28.95 11.66
C LEU A 126 3.39 27.48 12.08
N VAL A 127 2.72 27.12 13.19
CA VAL A 127 2.63 25.73 13.65
C VAL A 127 1.94 24.86 12.61
N LEU A 128 0.86 25.34 11.98
CA LEU A 128 0.17 24.63 10.91
C LEU A 128 1.05 24.47 9.68
N LEU A 129 1.78 25.49 9.26
CA LEU A 129 2.70 25.41 8.13
C LEU A 129 3.81 24.37 8.37
N VAL A 130 4.42 24.37 9.56
CA VAL A 130 5.43 23.38 9.95
C VAL A 130 4.82 21.97 9.97
N GLY A 131 3.63 21.82 10.53
CA GLY A 131 2.88 20.56 10.53
C GLY A 131 2.63 20.05 9.11
N TRP A 132 2.21 20.93 8.20
CA TRP A 132 2.00 20.60 6.78
C TRP A 132 3.27 20.14 6.09
N MET A 133 4.38 20.85 6.28
CA MET A 133 5.68 20.44 5.70
C MET A 133 6.09 19.04 6.19
N PHE A 134 5.88 18.75 7.48
CA PHE A 134 6.16 17.43 8.04
C PHE A 134 5.26 16.35 7.45
N LEU A 135 3.95 16.62 7.31
CA LEU A 135 3.00 15.69 6.69
C LEU A 135 3.37 15.41 5.22
N CYS A 136 3.69 16.44 4.44
CA CYS A 136 4.16 16.29 3.06
C CYS A 136 5.43 15.43 2.97
N GLY A 137 6.43 15.70 3.82
CA GLY A 137 7.65 14.91 3.89
C GLY A 137 7.39 13.45 4.26
N SER A 138 6.47 13.21 5.19
CA SER A 138 6.05 11.86 5.57
C SER A 138 5.34 11.11 4.43
N GLY A 139 4.51 11.81 3.65
CA GLY A 139 3.83 11.27 2.47
C GLY A 139 4.82 10.87 1.38
N ILE A 140 5.78 11.75 1.06
CA ILE A 140 6.86 11.45 0.10
C ILE A 140 7.65 10.22 0.56
N ARG A 141 8.01 10.14 1.85
CA ARG A 141 8.70 8.98 2.41
C ARG A 141 7.86 7.70 2.30
N ALA A 142 6.56 7.76 2.51
CA ALA A 142 5.66 6.61 2.38
C ALA A 142 5.59 6.12 0.93
N VAL A 143 5.39 7.03 -0.03
CA VAL A 143 5.41 6.74 -1.46
C VAL A 143 6.72 6.08 -1.87
N TRP A 144 7.86 6.66 -1.48
CA TRP A 144 9.16 6.11 -1.79
C TRP A 144 9.38 4.74 -1.15
N SER A 145 8.91 4.54 0.09
CA SER A 145 9.00 3.24 0.75
C SER A 145 8.19 2.16 0.05
N VAL A 146 7.00 2.48 -0.48
CA VAL A 146 6.21 1.53 -1.27
C VAL A 146 6.92 1.22 -2.58
N HIS A 147 7.39 2.25 -3.28
CA HIS A 147 8.11 2.08 -4.54
C HIS A 147 9.33 1.17 -4.38
N LYS A 148 10.16 1.42 -3.35
CA LYS A 148 11.33 0.58 -3.05
C LYS A 148 10.93 -0.87 -2.78
N ARG A 149 9.90 -1.09 -1.95
CA ARG A 149 9.39 -2.43 -1.63
C ARG A 149 8.87 -3.18 -2.86
N GLN A 150 8.14 -2.49 -3.74
CA GLN A 150 7.67 -3.06 -5.00
C GLN A 150 8.82 -3.42 -5.94
N HIS A 151 9.87 -2.58 -5.99
CA HIS A 151 11.09 -2.88 -6.74
C HIS A 151 11.81 -4.11 -6.18
N ASP A 152 12.01 -4.19 -4.86
CA ASP A 152 12.64 -5.33 -4.20
C ASP A 152 11.84 -6.63 -4.47
N ARG A 153 10.50 -6.55 -4.42
CA ARG A 153 9.60 -7.67 -4.73
C ARG A 153 9.69 -8.11 -6.19
N PHE A 154 9.83 -7.16 -7.12
CA PHE A 154 10.03 -7.46 -8.54
C PHE A 154 11.32 -8.25 -8.76
N VAL A 155 12.43 -7.82 -8.14
CA VAL A 155 13.72 -8.52 -8.20
C VAL A 155 13.60 -9.93 -7.64
N ALA A 156 13.05 -10.08 -6.42
CA ALA A 156 12.87 -11.39 -5.79
C ALA A 156 12.02 -12.35 -6.62
N ARG A 157 10.97 -11.85 -7.28
CA ARG A 157 10.13 -12.66 -8.16
C ARG A 157 10.85 -13.08 -9.43
N LYS A 158 11.68 -12.22 -10.01
CA LYS A 158 12.50 -12.55 -11.19
C LYS A 158 13.48 -13.68 -10.86
N GLU A 159 14.14 -13.61 -9.71
CA GLU A 159 15.06 -14.66 -9.24
C GLU A 159 14.35 -16.00 -9.01
N TYR A 160 13.18 -15.98 -8.35
CA TYR A 160 12.38 -17.17 -8.15
C TYR A 160 11.94 -17.84 -9.47
N LEU A 161 11.50 -17.04 -10.44
CA LEU A 161 11.09 -17.56 -11.75
C LEU A 161 12.26 -18.14 -12.54
N ALA A 162 13.43 -17.50 -12.50
CA ALA A 162 14.64 -18.03 -13.13
C ALA A 162 15.00 -19.41 -12.56
N LYS A 163 15.08 -19.52 -11.22
CA LYS A 163 15.37 -20.79 -10.55
C LYS A 163 14.37 -21.89 -10.91
N ARG A 164 13.07 -21.56 -10.96
CA ARG A 164 12.01 -22.52 -11.30
C ARG A 164 12.07 -22.97 -12.76
N MET A 165 12.52 -22.12 -13.68
CA MET A 165 12.75 -22.51 -15.08
C MET A 165 13.95 -23.46 -15.19
N ASP A 166 15.04 -23.19 -14.48
CA ASP A 166 16.22 -24.07 -14.45
C ASP A 166 15.88 -25.46 -13.88
N GLU A 167 15.11 -25.51 -12.80
CA GLU A 167 14.61 -26.77 -12.21
C GLU A 167 13.74 -27.57 -13.20
N LYS A 168 12.86 -26.89 -13.95
CA LYS A 168 12.02 -27.54 -14.98
C LYS A 168 12.84 -28.07 -16.15
N LEU A 169 13.77 -27.27 -16.68
CA LEU A 169 14.65 -27.68 -17.78
C LEU A 169 15.57 -28.82 -17.37
N GLY A 170 16.05 -28.83 -16.13
CA GLY A 170 16.80 -29.95 -15.56
C GLY A 170 15.97 -31.22 -15.48
N ALA A 171 14.72 -31.12 -15.01
CA ALA A 171 13.80 -32.26 -14.94
C ALA A 171 13.45 -32.82 -16.34
N GLU A 172 13.19 -31.96 -17.33
CA GLU A 172 12.93 -32.37 -18.71
C GLU A 172 14.12 -33.10 -19.34
N LYS A 173 15.35 -32.60 -19.14
CA LYS A 173 16.57 -33.30 -19.60
C LYS A 173 16.76 -34.67 -18.98
N LEU A 174 16.43 -34.84 -17.70
CA LEU A 174 16.51 -36.15 -17.02
C LEU A 174 15.48 -37.15 -17.59
N VAL A 175 14.32 -36.66 -18.03
CA VAL A 175 13.31 -37.48 -18.73
C VAL A 175 13.79 -37.88 -20.13
N GLU A 176 14.36 -36.94 -20.91
CA GLU A 176 14.85 -37.21 -22.27
C GLU A 176 16.04 -38.19 -22.32
N VAL A 177 16.93 -38.16 -21.32
CA VAL A 177 18.11 -39.05 -21.26
C VAL A 177 17.73 -40.49 -20.84
N GLY A 178 16.44 -40.80 -20.65
CA GLY A 178 15.97 -42.16 -20.36
C GLY A 178 16.30 -42.65 -18.94
N LEU A 179 16.81 -41.77 -18.07
CA LEU A 179 17.07 -42.08 -16.66
C LEU A 179 15.79 -42.07 -15.79
N GLY A 180 14.63 -41.71 -16.35
CA GLY A 180 13.32 -41.73 -15.67
C GLY A 180 12.52 -43.03 -15.83
N GLY A 181 13.12 -44.10 -16.36
CA GLY A 181 12.41 -45.26 -16.91
C GLY A 181 11.82 -46.30 -15.95
N ASN A 182 12.03 -46.26 -14.62
CA ASN A 182 11.51 -47.35 -13.77
C ASN A 182 11.00 -47.03 -12.35
N GLU A 183 11.13 -45.81 -11.80
CA GLU A 183 10.78 -45.57 -10.39
C GLU A 183 9.56 -44.67 -10.11
N VAL A 184 8.98 -43.98 -11.11
CA VAL A 184 7.91 -42.99 -10.84
C VAL A 184 6.50 -43.63 -10.74
N ARG A 185 6.36 -44.96 -10.80
CA ARG A 185 5.06 -45.65 -10.66
C ARG A 185 4.56 -45.84 -9.22
N PHE A 186 5.36 -45.55 -8.18
CA PHE A 186 4.97 -45.87 -6.79
C PHE A 186 4.36 -44.73 -5.97
N ALA A 187 4.29 -43.49 -6.47
CA ALA A 187 3.79 -42.35 -5.68
C ALA A 187 2.36 -41.89 -6.02
N SER A 188 1.61 -42.63 -6.86
CA SER A 188 0.20 -42.32 -7.17
C SER A 188 -0.81 -43.25 -6.47
N GLY A 189 -0.36 -44.17 -5.61
CA GLY A 189 -1.23 -45.14 -4.92
C GLY A 189 -1.66 -44.78 -3.50
N GLY A 190 -1.24 -43.64 -2.95
CA GLY A 190 -1.38 -43.33 -1.52
C GLY A 190 -2.54 -42.40 -1.12
N VAL A 191 -3.44 -42.02 -2.04
CA VAL A 191 -4.53 -41.06 -1.73
C VAL A 191 -5.91 -41.72 -1.63
N GLU A 192 -6.07 -42.98 -2.05
CA GLU A 192 -7.37 -43.68 -1.93
C GLU A 192 -7.61 -44.39 -0.59
N GLU A 193 -6.60 -44.57 0.28
CA GLU A 193 -6.78 -45.25 1.59
C GLU A 193 -7.08 -44.34 2.79
N ALA A 194 -7.17 -43.01 2.61
CA ALA A 194 -7.47 -42.07 3.71
C ALA A 194 -8.93 -41.55 3.73
N MET A 195 -9.83 -42.18 2.97
CA MET A 195 -11.27 -41.87 2.93
C MET A 195 -12.15 -43.10 3.27
N GLN A 196 -11.65 -43.97 4.15
CA GLN A 196 -12.45 -44.87 4.99
C GLN A 196 -12.14 -44.58 6.45
#